data_AF-A0A352ICJ6-F1
#
_entry.id   AF-A0A352ICJ6-F1
#
_cell.length_a   1.000
_cell.length_b   1.000
_cell.length_c   1.000
_cell.angle_alpha   90.00
_cell.angle_beta   90.00
_cell.angle_gamma   90.00
#
_symmetry.space_group_name_H-M   'P 1'
#
loop_
_entity.id
_entity.type
_entity.pdbx_description
1 polymer ?
#
loop_
_entity_poly.entity_id
_entity_poly.type
_entity_poly.pdbx_seq_one_letter_code
_entity_poly.pdbx_strand_id
1 'polypeptide(L)' 'MNSDIYHIPVMLQQAVDGLDIRPGGVYVDLTFGGGGHSREIMRR' A
#
# COMPACT_ATOMS: atom_id res chain seq x y z
N MET A 1 -22.25 -13.68 4.97
CA MET A 1 -20.88 -13.82 4.42
C MET A 1 -19.96 -13.27 5.49
N ASN A 2 -19.17 -14.12 6.14
CA ASN A 2 -18.13 -13.63 7.03
C ASN A 2 -17.17 -12.80 6.16
N SER A 3 -17.18 -11.48 6.36
CA SER A 3 -16.15 -10.61 5.83
C SER A 3 -14.92 -10.77 6.70
N ASP A 4 -14.29 -11.94 6.63
CA ASP A 4 -13.00 -12.14 7.29
C ASP A 4 -12.03 -11.13 6.67
N ILE A 5 -11.39 -10.32 7.51
CA ILE A 5 -10.43 -9.30 7.05
C ILE A 5 -9.33 -10.04 6.29
N TYR A 6 -9.32 -9.88 4.96
CA TYR A 6 -8.44 -10.62 4.05
C TYR A 6 -6.95 -10.51 4.45
N HIS A 7 -6.49 -9.29 4.78
CA HIS A 7 -5.12 -9.04 5.24
C HIS A 7 -4.96 -7.60 5.75
N ILE A 8 -4.17 -7.41 6.82
CA ILE A 8 -3.72 -6.10 7.29
C ILE A 8 -2.24 -5.95 6.93
N PRO A 9 -1.86 -5.01 6.05
CA PRO A 9 -0.47 -4.88 5.62
C PRO A 9 0.44 -4.46 6.78
N VAL A 10 1.57 -5.14 6.91
CA VAL A 10 2.57 -4.86 7.96
C VAL A 10 3.25 -3.53 7.68
N MET A 11 3.38 -2.69 8.72
CA MET A 11 4.02 -1.37 8.67
C MET A 11 3.50 -0.46 7.54
N LEU A 12 2.19 -0.52 7.24
CA LEU A 12 1.60 0.17 6.10
C LEU A 12 1.95 1.66 6.05
N GLN A 13 1.70 2.39 7.15
CA GLN A 13 1.91 3.84 7.18
C GLN A 13 3.40 4.17 7.08
N GLN A 14 4.25 3.54 7.88
CA GLN A 14 5.70 3.80 7.86
C GLN A 14 6.33 3.51 6.49
N ALA A 15 5.92 2.41 5.84
CA ALA A 15 6.42 2.03 4.52
C ALA A 15 6.00 3.06 3.45
N VAL A 16 4.76 3.53 3.49
CA VAL A 16 4.24 4.48 2.49
C VAL A 16 4.70 5.92 2.77
N ASP A 17 4.74 6.34 4.03
CA ASP A 17 5.31 7.63 4.47
C ASP A 17 6.76 7.77 4.01
N GLY A 18 7.57 6.70 4.15
CA GLY A 18 8.97 6.69 3.76
C GLY A 18 9.22 6.83 2.26
N LEU A 19 8.20 6.64 1.41
CA LEU A 19 8.32 6.83 -0.03
C LEU A 19 8.26 8.30 -0.47
N ASP A 20 7.89 9.23 0.42
CA ASP A 20 7.73 10.67 0.11
C ASP A 20 6.91 10.86 -1.18
N ILE A 21 5.68 10.33 -1.20
CA ILE A 21 4.85 10.29 -2.41
C ILE A 21 4.58 11.71 -2.93
N ARG A 22 4.73 11.88 -4.25
CA ARG A 22 4.52 13.14 -4.96
C ARG A 22 3.44 12.98 -6.04
N PRO A 23 2.56 13.98 -6.23
CA PRO A 23 1.59 13.96 -7.30
C PRO A 23 2.23 13.75 -8.67
N GLY A 24 1.68 12.80 -9.44
CA GLY A 24 2.21 12.43 -10.76
C GLY A 24 3.48 11.58 -10.73
N GLY A 25 3.95 11.14 -9.55
CA GLY A 25 5.06 10.21 -9.43
C GLY A 25 4.75 8.81 -9.97
N VAL A 26 5.81 8.09 -10.36
CA VAL A 26 5.72 6.69 -10.80
C VAL A 26 6.44 5.82 -9.77
N TYR A 27 5.71 4.86 -9.21
CA TYR A 27 6.18 3.98 -8.13
C TYR A 27 6.09 2.52 -8.57
N VAL A 28 7.01 1.69 -8.09
CA VAL A 28 7.07 0.26 -8.39
C VAL A 28 6.88 -0.54 -7.11
N ASP A 29 5.85 -1.38 -7.07
CA ASP A 29 5.66 -2.37 -6.02
C ASP A 29 6.27 -3.71 -6.47
N LEU A 30 7.46 -4.02 -5.95
CA LEU A 30 8.20 -5.24 -6.29
C LEU A 30 7.69 -6.48 -5.54
N THR A 31 6.68 -6.31 -4.67
CA THR A 31 6.18 -7.35 -3.77
C THR A 31 4.65 -7.31 -3.67
N PHE A 32 3.98 -7.00 -4.79
CA PHE A 32 2.55 -6.66 -4.86
C PHE A 32 1.63 -7.45 -3.92
N GLY A 33 1.76 -8.79 -3.87
CA GLY A 33 1.00 -9.63 -2.94
C GLY A 33 -0.51 -9.39 -3.03
N GLY A 34 -1.15 -9.12 -1.89
CA GLY A 34 -2.58 -8.74 -1.82
C GLY A 34 -2.89 -7.29 -2.18
N GLY A 35 -1.93 -6.51 -2.68
CA GLY A 35 -2.09 -5.11 -3.10
C GLY A 35 -2.30 -4.11 -1.97
N GLY A 36 -2.00 -4.49 -0.73
CA GLY A 36 -2.22 -3.67 0.45
C GLY A 36 -1.47 -2.33 0.43
N HIS A 37 -0.15 -2.39 0.21
CA HIS A 37 0.70 -1.20 0.08
C HIS A 37 0.42 -0.44 -1.21
N SER A 38 0.30 -1.14 -2.35
CA SER A 38 -0.10 -0.53 -3.63
C SER A 38 -1.38 0.31 -3.53
N ARG A 39 -2.40 -0.18 -2.83
CA ARG A 39 -3.66 0.56 -2.62
C ARG A 39 -3.45 1.83 -1.80
N GLU A 40 -2.60 1.79 -0.77
CA GLU A 40 -2.32 2.96 0.05
C GLU A 40 -1.47 3.99 -0.72
N ILE A 41 -0.52 3.56 -1.55
CA ILE A 41 0.23 4.44 -2.46
C ILE A 41 -0.73 5.23 -3.36
N MET A 42 -1.79 4.59 -3.89
CA MET A 42 -2.79 5.25 -4.74
C MET A 42 -3.74 6.21 -4.00
N ARG A 43 -3.82 6.16 -2.66
CA ARG A 43 -4.67 7.07 -1.86
C ARG A 43 -3.95 8.35 -1.43
N ARG A 44 -2.63 8.41 -1.59
CA ARG A 44 -1.74 9.50 -1.21
C ARG A 44 -1.60 10.51 -2.35
#